data_AF-A0A0R1SDS5-F1
#
_entry.id   AF-A0A0R1SDS5-F1
#
_cell.length_a   1.000
_cell.length_b   1.000
_cell.length_c   1.000
_cell.angle_alpha   90.00
_cell.angle_beta   90.00
_cell.angle_gamma   90.00
#
_symmetry.space_group_name_H-M   'P 1'
#
loop_
_entity.id
_entity.type
_entity.pdbx_description
1 polymer ?
#
loop_
_entity_poly.entity_id
_entity_poly.type
_entity_poly.pdbx_seq_one_letter_code
_entity_poly.pdbx_strand_id
1 'polypeptide(L)'
;MNFQALNNYQAGSVRKGFQIDQYFKWFFSTIRKPDELVSVDKSFGFISMGIQALLMSLVVFALGDEFLKSFIYIFNSFFNQNESYFDIHGGFSLFSGLLVISIIYFGIYMITGWLCKKLFVNQEITIDSYVNQLASYSNVAIVIEIALIILIMASRPVVHGDTLSYKAVFKFFKNLVFFVILLSNYWNIAFIASIVIEKGKSIRDRMYGAIIGVMVSGSAVYLLMKIVLNMTKKSLD
;
A
#
# COMPACT_ATOMS: atom_id res chain seq x y z
N MET A 1 -11.02 -10.82 -31.47
CA MET A 1 -9.87 -11.28 -30.66
C MET A 1 -10.16 -12.71 -30.20
N ASN A 2 -9.26 -13.64 -30.49
CA ASN A 2 -9.44 -15.08 -30.30
C ASN A 2 -9.54 -15.47 -28.82
N PHE A 3 -10.69 -16.03 -28.41
CA PHE A 3 -10.89 -16.64 -27.08
C PHE A 3 -10.04 -17.90 -26.85
N GLN A 4 -9.35 -18.41 -27.88
CA GLN A 4 -8.45 -19.56 -27.80
C GLN A 4 -7.15 -19.30 -27.01
N ALA A 5 -6.81 -18.05 -26.69
CA ALA A 5 -5.65 -17.76 -25.86
C ALA A 5 -5.85 -18.16 -24.39
N LEU A 6 -7.09 -18.23 -23.88
CA LEU A 6 -7.39 -18.52 -22.47
C LEU A 6 -7.39 -20.02 -22.10
N ASN A 7 -7.38 -20.94 -23.08
CA ASN A 7 -7.42 -22.38 -22.80
C ASN A 7 -6.04 -23.08 -22.86
N ASN A 8 -4.98 -22.40 -23.31
CA ASN A 8 -3.63 -22.98 -23.33
C ASN A 8 -2.86 -22.81 -21.99
N TYR A 9 -3.50 -22.29 -20.95
CA TYR A 9 -2.85 -21.95 -19.67
C TYR A 9 -2.64 -23.14 -18.69
N GLN A 10 -2.97 -24.38 -19.07
CA GLN A 10 -2.87 -25.54 -18.16
C GLN A 10 -1.86 -26.63 -18.55
N ALA A 11 -1.16 -26.54 -19.68
CA ALA A 11 -0.23 -27.58 -20.09
C ALA A 11 1.23 -27.20 -19.79
N GLY A 12 1.71 -27.47 -18.56
CA GLY A 12 3.15 -27.45 -18.29
C GLY A 12 3.60 -27.13 -16.87
N SER A 13 2.91 -27.59 -15.82
CA SER A 13 3.41 -27.42 -14.45
C SER A 13 4.47 -28.48 -14.10
N VAL A 14 5.66 -28.37 -14.69
CA VAL A 14 6.87 -28.84 -13.99
C VAL A 14 7.01 -27.90 -12.80
N ARG A 15 6.89 -28.42 -11.57
CA ARG A 15 7.16 -27.67 -10.32
C ARG A 15 8.62 -27.22 -10.31
N LYS A 16 8.92 -26.16 -11.05
CA LYS A 16 10.13 -25.37 -10.85
C LYS A 16 9.88 -24.57 -9.57
N GLY A 17 10.71 -24.78 -8.56
CA GLY A 17 10.68 -23.95 -7.35
C GLY A 17 10.74 -22.46 -7.71
N PHE A 18 10.29 -21.62 -6.77
CA PHE A 18 10.29 -20.17 -6.92
C PHE A 18 11.62 -19.65 -7.49
N GLN A 19 11.55 -18.89 -8.59
CA GLN A 19 12.73 -18.33 -9.25
C GLN A 19 12.77 -16.82 -9.06
N ILE A 20 13.67 -16.34 -8.19
CA ILE A 20 13.86 -14.92 -7.87
C ILE A 20 14.09 -14.10 -9.15
N ASP A 21 14.89 -14.61 -10.08
CA ASP A 21 15.17 -13.93 -11.36
C ASP A 21 13.92 -13.73 -12.22
N GLN A 22 12.99 -14.69 -12.17
CA GLN A 22 11.73 -14.58 -12.91
C GLN A 22 10.79 -13.56 -12.25
N TYR A 23 10.77 -13.50 -10.92
CA TYR A 23 10.02 -12.48 -10.19
C TYR A 23 10.50 -11.07 -10.57
N PHE A 24 11.80 -10.80 -10.51
CA PHE A 24 12.32 -9.46 -10.84
C PHE A 24 12.13 -9.11 -12.32
N LYS A 25 12.27 -10.07 -13.25
CA LYS A 25 11.95 -9.84 -14.66
C LYS A 25 10.50 -9.42 -14.84
N TRP A 26 9.57 -10.10 -14.17
CA TRP A 26 8.15 -9.75 -14.19
C TRP A 26 7.89 -8.39 -13.51
N PHE A 27 8.50 -8.13 -12.35
CA PHE A 27 8.38 -6.85 -11.65
C PHE A 27 8.79 -5.68 -12.57
N PHE A 28 9.97 -5.75 -13.19
CA PHE A 28 10.43 -4.71 -14.11
C PHE A 28 9.58 -4.61 -15.38
N SER A 29 9.04 -5.72 -15.90
CA SER A 29 8.14 -5.66 -17.05
C SER A 29 6.84 -4.94 -16.70
N THR A 30 6.26 -5.19 -15.51
CA THR A 30 5.02 -4.55 -15.08
C THR A 30 5.16 -3.04 -14.85
N ILE A 31 6.35 -2.56 -14.43
CA ILE A 31 6.62 -1.12 -14.34
C ILE A 31 6.58 -0.45 -15.72
N ARG A 32 7.11 -1.12 -16.74
CA ARG A 32 7.16 -0.58 -18.11
C ARG A 32 5.84 -0.73 -18.85
N LYS A 33 5.13 -1.83 -18.59
CA LYS A 33 3.92 -2.24 -19.29
C LYS A 33 2.96 -2.94 -18.31
N PRO A 34 2.19 -2.16 -17.52
CA PRO A 34 1.36 -2.71 -16.45
C PRO A 34 0.14 -3.49 -16.95
N ASP A 35 -0.22 -3.33 -18.24
CA ASP A 35 -1.35 -3.96 -18.93
C ASP A 35 -1.02 -5.33 -19.55
N GLU A 36 0.26 -5.65 -19.76
CA GLU A 36 0.68 -6.95 -20.28
C GLU A 36 0.65 -8.02 -19.17
N LEU A 37 -0.46 -8.77 -19.10
CA LEU A 37 -0.57 -9.95 -18.22
C LEU A 37 0.29 -11.09 -18.78
N VAL A 38 1.56 -11.13 -18.38
CA VAL A 38 2.46 -12.26 -18.66
C VAL A 38 2.02 -13.47 -17.86
N SER A 39 2.00 -14.67 -18.45
CA SER A 39 1.75 -15.92 -17.73
C SER A 39 2.83 -16.14 -16.68
N VAL A 40 2.52 -15.86 -15.42
CA VAL A 40 3.49 -15.93 -14.32
C VAL A 40 3.03 -16.84 -13.20
N ASP A 41 3.97 -17.14 -12.30
CA ASP A 41 3.70 -17.85 -11.07
C ASP A 41 2.59 -17.14 -10.27
N LYS A 42 1.73 -17.93 -9.62
CA LYS A 42 0.62 -17.47 -8.79
C LYS A 42 1.10 -16.61 -7.61
N SER A 43 2.36 -16.76 -7.21
CA SER A 43 2.92 -16.16 -6.00
C SER A 43 3.44 -14.74 -6.21
N PHE A 44 3.70 -14.30 -7.45
CA PHE A 44 4.40 -13.03 -7.71
C PHE A 44 3.63 -11.79 -7.24
N GLY A 45 2.32 -11.77 -7.42
CA GLY A 45 1.46 -10.69 -6.95
C GLY A 45 1.45 -10.63 -5.41
N PHE A 46 1.32 -11.77 -4.74
CA PHE A 46 1.39 -11.83 -3.27
C PHE A 46 2.73 -11.36 -2.73
N ILE A 47 3.84 -11.72 -3.38
CA ILE A 47 5.18 -11.24 -3.00
C ILE A 47 5.24 -9.71 -3.11
N SER A 48 4.74 -9.14 -4.21
CA SER A 48 4.74 -7.69 -4.40
C SER A 48 3.87 -6.96 -3.38
N MET A 49 2.71 -7.52 -3.05
CA MET A 49 1.83 -7.00 -1.98
C MET A 49 2.52 -7.10 -0.61
N GLY A 50 3.27 -8.18 -0.36
CA GLY A 50 4.07 -8.32 0.86
C GLY A 50 5.18 -7.29 0.95
N ILE A 51 5.88 -7.01 -0.16
CA ILE A 51 6.89 -5.95 -0.24
C ILE A 51 6.25 -4.58 0.00
N GLN A 52 5.10 -4.28 -0.62
CA GLN A 52 4.37 -3.03 -0.39
C GLN A 52 3.93 -2.89 1.06
N ALA A 53 3.42 -3.95 1.68
CA ALA A 53 3.06 -3.94 3.11
C ALA A 53 4.26 -3.63 4.01
N LEU A 54 5.43 -4.21 3.71
CA LEU A 54 6.68 -3.96 4.42
C LEU A 54 7.17 -2.52 4.22
N LEU A 55 7.17 -2.02 2.99
CA LEU A 55 7.62 -0.67 2.68
C LEU A 55 6.68 0.38 3.27
N MET A 56 5.36 0.18 3.17
CA MET A 56 4.37 1.06 3.78
C MET A 56 4.52 1.09 5.31
N SER A 57 4.74 -0.06 5.96
CA SER A 57 4.96 -0.07 7.40
C SER A 57 6.26 0.65 7.78
N LEU A 58 7.33 0.53 6.97
CA LEU A 58 8.56 1.30 7.14
C LEU A 58 8.35 2.80 6.95
N VAL A 59 7.56 3.21 5.95
CA VAL A 59 7.18 4.61 5.75
C VAL A 59 6.45 5.11 6.98
N VAL A 60 5.37 4.44 7.41
CA VAL A 60 4.58 4.88 8.58
C VAL A 60 5.41 4.83 9.86
N PHE A 61 6.32 3.87 10.03
CA PHE A 61 7.22 3.82 11.17
C PHE A 61 8.20 5.00 11.17
N ALA A 62 8.87 5.25 10.04
CA ALA A 62 9.81 6.36 9.88
C ALA A 62 9.11 7.72 10.02
N LEU A 63 7.84 7.80 9.65
CA LEU A 63 7.01 8.99 9.87
C LEU A 63 6.54 9.09 11.31
N GLY A 64 6.04 8.01 11.92
CA GLY A 64 5.38 8.04 13.22
C GLY A 64 6.27 8.54 14.34
N ASP A 65 7.53 8.07 14.40
CA ASP A 65 8.48 8.48 15.42
C ASP A 65 8.80 9.99 15.33
N GLU A 66 9.04 10.49 14.12
CA GLU A 66 9.43 11.89 13.88
C GLU A 66 8.25 12.85 13.84
N PHE A 67 7.11 12.41 13.28
CA PHE A 67 5.87 13.18 13.19
C PHE A 67 5.30 13.40 14.58
N LEU A 68 5.23 12.38 15.43
CA LEU A 68 4.70 12.55 16.79
C LEU A 68 5.62 13.47 17.61
N LYS A 69 6.95 13.27 17.55
CA LYS A 69 7.91 14.17 18.24
C LYS A 69 7.84 15.61 17.73
N SER A 70 7.82 15.81 16.42
CA SER A 70 7.79 17.15 15.81
C SER A 70 6.43 17.84 15.96
N PHE A 71 5.33 17.09 15.86
CA PHE A 71 3.97 17.61 16.05
C PHE A 71 3.76 18.02 17.51
N ILE A 72 4.19 17.19 18.47
CA ILE A 72 4.14 17.53 19.90
C ILE A 72 4.99 18.78 20.17
N TYR A 73 6.19 18.90 19.59
CA TYR A 73 7.03 20.10 19.74
C TYR A 73 6.36 21.36 19.19
N ILE A 74 5.77 21.30 18.00
CA ILE A 74 5.03 22.43 17.40
C ILE A 74 3.79 22.74 18.26
N PHE A 75 3.04 21.73 18.68
CA PHE A 75 1.84 21.92 19.48
C PHE A 75 2.15 22.56 20.84
N ASN A 76 3.17 22.06 21.55
CA ASN A 76 3.58 22.60 22.84
C ASN A 76 4.15 24.02 22.73
N SER A 77 4.89 24.34 21.65
CA SER A 77 5.37 25.70 21.39
C SER A 77 4.26 26.68 20.98
N PHE A 78 3.18 26.21 20.33
CA PHE A 78 2.00 27.04 20.02
C PHE A 78 1.08 27.26 21.22
N PHE A 79 0.98 26.30 22.14
CA PHE A 79 0.02 26.34 23.25
C PHE A 79 0.64 26.57 24.64
N ASN A 80 1.95 26.82 24.75
CA ASN A 80 2.67 27.02 26.03
C ASN A 80 2.37 25.93 27.08
N GLN A 81 2.14 24.69 26.64
CA GLN A 81 1.93 23.57 27.56
C GLN A 81 3.27 22.89 27.86
N ASN A 82 3.61 22.80 29.15
CA ASN A 82 4.90 22.28 29.64
C ASN A 82 4.85 20.79 30.05
N GLU A 83 3.84 20.02 29.68
CA GLU A 83 3.60 18.69 30.27
C GLU A 83 3.49 17.53 29.28
N SER A 84 4.19 16.45 29.67
CA SER A 84 4.25 15.06 29.20
C SER A 84 4.78 14.78 27.78
N TYR A 85 6.01 14.27 27.76
CA TYR A 85 6.53 13.41 26.71
C TYR A 85 5.63 12.17 26.61
N PHE A 86 4.91 12.02 25.50
CA PHE A 86 4.41 10.69 25.12
C PHE A 86 5.62 9.83 24.78
N ASP A 87 6.01 8.96 25.69
CA ASP A 87 7.06 7.97 25.48
C ASP A 87 6.52 6.86 24.59
N ILE A 88 6.34 7.18 23.32
CA ILE A 88 6.06 6.20 22.28
C ILE A 88 7.29 5.33 22.23
N HIS A 89 7.18 4.11 22.75
CA HIS A 89 8.23 3.10 22.71
C HIS A 89 8.49 2.73 21.23
N GLY A 90 9.29 3.56 20.57
CA GLY A 90 9.72 3.47 19.19
C GLY A 90 10.69 2.31 19.05
N GLY A 91 10.15 1.12 18.79
CA GLY A 91 10.95 -0.09 18.66
C GLY A 91 10.29 -1.11 17.76
N PHE A 92 10.86 -2.32 17.74
CA PHE A 92 10.39 -3.42 16.90
C PHE A 92 8.90 -3.76 17.11
N SER A 93 8.37 -3.58 18.32
CA SER A 93 6.95 -3.80 18.64
C SER A 93 6.01 -2.84 17.89
N LEU A 94 6.38 -1.56 17.78
CA LEU A 94 5.59 -0.58 17.02
C LEU A 94 5.65 -0.90 15.52
N PHE A 95 6.85 -1.24 15.01
CA PHE A 95 7.02 -1.65 13.62
C PHE A 95 6.20 -2.91 13.29
N SER A 96 6.24 -3.94 14.12
CA SER A 96 5.50 -5.19 13.89
C SER A 96 3.98 -4.95 13.92
N GLY A 97 3.49 -4.10 14.82
CA GLY A 97 2.09 -3.65 14.82
C GLY A 97 1.69 -2.94 13.52
N LEU A 98 2.51 -1.99 13.06
CA LEU A 98 2.29 -1.29 11.78
C LEU A 98 2.34 -2.23 10.57
N LEU A 99 3.23 -3.23 10.59
CA LEU A 99 3.32 -4.24 9.55
C LEU A 99 2.05 -5.09 9.49
N VAL A 100 1.54 -5.56 10.64
CA VAL A 100 0.27 -6.31 10.70
C VAL A 100 -0.89 -5.47 10.17
N ILE A 101 -0.98 -4.20 10.59
CA ILE A 101 -2.01 -3.27 10.08
C ILE A 101 -1.90 -3.12 8.57
N SER A 102 -0.68 -2.96 8.04
CA SER A 102 -0.44 -2.82 6.60
C SER A 102 -0.84 -4.09 5.84
N ILE A 103 -0.47 -5.27 6.33
CA ILE A 103 -0.87 -6.56 5.74
C ILE A 103 -2.39 -6.69 5.69
N ILE A 104 -3.09 -6.37 6.78
CA ILE A 104 -4.56 -6.44 6.84
C ILE A 104 -5.17 -5.43 5.86
N TYR A 105 -4.63 -4.21 5.80
CA TYR A 105 -5.08 -3.18 4.87
C TYR A 105 -4.99 -3.66 3.41
N PHE A 106 -3.81 -4.12 2.97
CA PHE A 106 -3.63 -4.67 1.63
C PHE A 106 -4.50 -5.91 1.40
N GLY A 107 -4.67 -6.76 2.41
CA GLY A 107 -5.57 -7.92 2.40
C GLY A 107 -7.02 -7.56 2.08
N ILE A 108 -7.55 -6.51 2.70
CA ILE A 108 -8.89 -5.99 2.41
C ILE A 108 -8.99 -5.55 0.96
N TYR A 109 -8.06 -4.74 0.47
CA TYR A 109 -8.08 -4.27 -0.93
C TYR A 109 -8.00 -5.45 -1.91
N MET A 110 -7.17 -6.45 -1.62
CA MET A 110 -7.11 -7.67 -2.44
C MET A 110 -8.45 -8.41 -2.48
N ILE A 111 -9.04 -8.69 -1.32
CA ILE A 111 -10.29 -9.46 -1.23
C ILE A 111 -11.47 -8.70 -1.85
N THR A 112 -11.63 -7.43 -1.47
CA THR A 112 -12.75 -6.59 -1.93
C THR A 112 -12.68 -6.33 -3.42
N GLY A 113 -11.51 -6.02 -3.96
CA GLY A 113 -11.33 -5.82 -5.39
C GLY A 113 -11.50 -7.12 -6.19
N TRP A 114 -11.01 -8.25 -5.67
CA TRP A 114 -11.27 -9.57 -6.28
C TRP A 114 -12.77 -9.87 -6.34
N LEU A 115 -13.50 -9.68 -5.24
CA LEU A 115 -14.95 -9.90 -5.18
C LEU A 115 -15.70 -8.98 -6.16
N CYS A 116 -15.35 -7.69 -6.18
CA CYS A 116 -15.97 -6.74 -7.12
C CYS A 116 -15.72 -7.16 -8.56
N LYS A 117 -14.48 -7.54 -8.86
CA LYS A 117 -14.14 -7.99 -10.21
C LYS A 117 -14.84 -9.28 -10.58
N LYS A 118 -14.93 -10.24 -9.66
CA LYS A 118 -15.61 -11.51 -9.85
C LYS A 118 -17.11 -11.32 -10.11
N LEU A 119 -17.77 -10.46 -9.34
CA LEU A 119 -19.21 -10.24 -9.45
C LEU A 119 -19.57 -9.38 -10.67
N PHE A 120 -18.83 -8.29 -10.88
CA PHE A 120 -19.22 -7.26 -11.83
C PHE A 120 -18.53 -7.39 -13.18
N VAL A 121 -17.35 -8.01 -13.29
CA VAL A 121 -16.51 -7.99 -14.51
C VAL A 121 -16.33 -9.38 -15.10
N ASN A 122 -15.68 -10.29 -14.38
CA ASN A 122 -15.30 -11.63 -14.85
C ASN A 122 -15.51 -12.66 -13.74
N GLN A 123 -16.54 -13.50 -13.85
CA GLN A 123 -16.92 -14.48 -12.83
C GLN A 123 -15.89 -15.61 -12.64
N GLU A 124 -15.06 -15.86 -13.65
CA GLU A 124 -14.09 -16.95 -13.66
C GLU A 124 -12.73 -16.53 -13.07
N ILE A 125 -12.57 -15.26 -12.67
CA ILE A 125 -11.29 -14.77 -12.16
C ILE A 125 -10.92 -15.42 -10.82
N THR A 126 -9.73 -16.03 -10.79
CA THR A 126 -9.13 -16.55 -9.57
C THR A 126 -8.48 -15.43 -8.77
N ILE A 127 -8.36 -15.62 -7.44
CA ILE A 127 -7.70 -14.63 -6.58
C ILE A 127 -6.25 -14.41 -6.98
N ASP A 128 -5.52 -15.49 -7.34
CA ASP A 128 -4.13 -15.41 -7.79
C ASP A 128 -3.98 -14.52 -9.03
N SER A 129 -4.87 -14.70 -10.02
CA SER A 129 -4.87 -13.90 -11.25
C SER A 129 -5.17 -12.43 -10.96
N TYR A 130 -6.17 -12.18 -10.10
CA TYR A 130 -6.50 -10.83 -9.67
C TYR A 130 -5.35 -10.15 -8.92
N VAL A 131 -4.70 -10.84 -7.98
CA VAL A 131 -3.61 -10.28 -7.18
C VAL A 131 -2.39 -10.01 -8.06
N ASN A 132 -2.08 -10.88 -9.02
CA ASN A 132 -1.05 -10.62 -10.03
C ASN A 132 -1.35 -9.37 -10.87
N GLN A 133 -2.61 -9.17 -11.25
CA GLN A 133 -3.03 -7.98 -11.98
C GLN A 133 -3.02 -6.71 -11.12
N LEU A 134 -3.49 -6.78 -9.88
CA LEU A 134 -3.42 -5.65 -8.96
C LEU A 134 -1.95 -5.25 -8.75
N ALA A 135 -1.07 -6.23 -8.58
CA ALA A 135 0.36 -6.00 -8.44
C ALA A 135 0.99 -5.43 -9.72
N SER A 136 0.57 -5.87 -10.91
CA SER A 136 1.10 -5.29 -12.15
C SER A 136 0.82 -3.79 -12.24
N TYR A 137 -0.37 -3.36 -11.79
CA TYR A 137 -0.72 -1.94 -11.71
C TYR A 137 -0.14 -1.22 -10.52
N SER A 138 0.19 -1.90 -9.41
CA SER A 138 0.70 -1.24 -8.20
C SER A 138 2.22 -1.30 -8.06
N ASN A 139 2.96 -2.06 -8.86
CA ASN A 139 4.40 -2.23 -8.70
C ASN A 139 5.22 -0.93 -8.80
N VAL A 140 4.74 0.12 -9.49
CA VAL A 140 5.44 1.43 -9.44
C VAL A 140 5.33 2.07 -8.05
N ALA A 141 4.32 1.72 -7.24
CA ALA A 141 4.22 2.16 -5.85
C ALA A 141 5.45 1.74 -5.05
N ILE A 142 5.99 0.54 -5.28
CA ILE A 142 7.22 0.07 -4.61
C ILE A 142 8.38 1.03 -4.87
N VAL A 143 8.53 1.50 -6.11
CA VAL A 143 9.59 2.46 -6.47
C VAL A 143 9.37 3.81 -5.78
N ILE A 144 8.11 4.27 -5.74
CA ILE A 144 7.72 5.52 -5.08
C ILE A 144 7.94 5.42 -3.56
N GLU A 145 7.60 4.30 -2.93
CA GLU A 145 7.78 4.03 -1.51
C GLU A 145 9.26 4.00 -1.14
N ILE A 146 10.11 3.33 -1.93
CA ILE A 146 11.56 3.34 -1.73
C ILE A 146 12.11 4.77 -1.83
N ALA A 147 11.69 5.52 -2.86
CA ALA A 147 12.10 6.92 -3.01
C ALA A 147 11.63 7.79 -1.83
N LEU A 148 10.42 7.55 -1.32
CA LEU A 148 9.88 8.23 -0.14
C LEU A 148 10.68 7.88 1.13
N ILE A 149 11.04 6.62 1.35
CA ILE A 149 11.87 6.22 2.50
C ILE A 149 13.22 6.94 2.45
N ILE A 150 13.88 6.92 1.28
CA ILE A 150 15.16 7.63 1.08
C ILE A 150 14.98 9.12 1.36
N LEU A 151 13.90 9.73 0.86
CA LEU A 151 13.62 11.14 1.10
C LEU A 151 13.37 11.42 2.57
N ILE A 152 12.57 10.61 3.27
CA ILE A 152 12.33 10.76 4.70
C ILE A 152 13.65 10.73 5.44
N MET A 153 14.52 9.75 5.13
CA MET A 153 15.86 9.63 5.74
C MET A 153 16.76 10.83 5.42
N ALA A 154 16.77 11.31 4.18
CA ALA A 154 17.63 12.42 3.74
C ALA A 154 17.14 13.80 4.18
N SER A 155 15.83 13.95 4.40
CA SER A 155 15.19 15.22 4.77
C SER A 155 14.84 15.30 6.25
N ARG A 156 15.25 14.31 7.06
CA ARG A 156 15.10 14.38 8.51
C ARG A 156 15.70 15.68 9.02
N PRO A 157 14.97 16.48 9.80
CA PRO A 157 15.53 17.68 10.39
C PRO A 157 16.68 17.27 11.31
N VAL A 158 17.92 17.56 10.90
CA VAL A 158 19.11 17.28 11.71
C VAL A 158 19.16 18.29 12.84
N VAL A 159 18.98 17.79 14.05
CA VAL A 159 19.13 18.54 15.29
C VAL A 159 20.60 18.93 15.45
N HIS A 160 20.92 20.22 15.33
CA HIS A 160 22.25 20.76 15.63
C HIS A 160 22.16 21.48 16.99
N GLY A 161 22.63 20.84 18.07
CA GLY A 161 22.43 21.32 19.45
C GLY A 161 21.02 21.00 19.98
N ASP A 162 20.41 21.87 20.79
CA ASP A 162 19.05 21.66 21.34
C ASP A 162 17.92 22.31 20.50
N THR A 163 18.23 22.84 19.32
CA THR A 163 17.25 23.62 18.54
C THR A 163 16.94 23.01 17.18
N LEU A 164 15.68 22.59 16.99
CA LEU A 164 15.13 22.25 15.69
C LEU A 164 14.77 23.53 14.92
N SER A 165 15.31 23.69 13.72
CA SER A 165 14.93 24.81 12.85
C SER A 165 13.50 24.62 12.33
N TYR A 166 12.59 25.52 12.70
CA TYR A 166 11.20 25.54 12.20
C TYR A 166 11.11 25.45 10.66
N LYS A 167 12.04 26.09 9.95
CA LYS A 167 12.10 26.04 8.47
C LYS A 167 12.42 24.63 7.95
N ALA A 168 13.31 23.90 8.63
CA ALA A 168 13.66 22.53 8.27
C ALA A 168 12.49 21.58 8.51
N VAL A 169 11.81 21.72 9.66
CA VAL A 169 10.59 20.96 9.99
C VAL A 169 9.51 21.23 8.96
N PHE A 170 9.20 22.50 8.67
CA PHE A 170 8.16 22.84 7.70
C PHE A 170 8.46 22.29 6.29
N LYS A 171 9.72 22.35 5.85
CA LYS A 171 10.15 21.77 4.55
C LYS A 171 9.98 20.24 4.54
N PHE A 172 10.34 19.56 5.62
CA PHE A 172 10.14 18.12 5.79
C PHE A 172 8.65 17.77 5.69
N PHE A 173 7.79 18.45 6.45
CA PHE A 173 6.34 18.23 6.44
C PHE A 173 5.71 18.48 5.06
N LYS A 174 6.10 19.56 4.37
CA LYS A 174 5.60 19.85 3.02
C LYS A 174 5.92 18.72 2.04
N ASN A 175 7.14 18.20 2.08
CA ASN A 175 7.56 17.09 1.24
C ASN A 175 6.80 15.80 1.61
N LEU A 176 6.69 15.50 2.89
CA LEU A 176 5.94 14.35 3.40
C LEU A 176 4.50 14.33 2.88
N VAL A 177 3.77 15.43 3.06
CA VAL A 177 2.36 15.54 2.62
C VAL A 177 2.25 15.32 1.11
N PHE A 178 3.15 15.90 0.32
CA PHE A 178 3.17 15.69 -1.13
C PHE A 178 3.29 14.21 -1.52
N PHE A 179 4.22 13.47 -0.90
CA PHE A 179 4.41 12.05 -1.21
C PHE A 179 3.29 11.15 -0.69
N VAL A 180 2.71 11.45 0.47
CA VAL A 180 1.54 10.71 0.98
C VAL A 180 0.34 10.87 0.04
N ILE A 181 0.10 12.08 -0.46
CA ILE A 181 -0.94 12.33 -1.48
C ILE A 181 -0.63 11.58 -2.77
N LEU A 182 0.62 11.59 -3.22
CA LEU A 182 1.03 10.89 -4.45
C LEU A 182 0.83 9.38 -4.33
N LEU A 183 1.25 8.78 -3.22
CA LEU A 183 1.05 7.34 -2.94
C LEU A 183 -0.43 6.98 -2.86
N SER A 184 -1.23 7.77 -2.14
CA SER A 184 -2.67 7.54 -2.02
C SER A 184 -3.37 7.58 -3.38
N ASN A 185 -3.06 8.57 -4.21
CA ASN A 185 -3.61 8.67 -5.56
C ASN A 185 -3.16 7.50 -6.44
N TYR A 186 -1.88 7.15 -6.40
CA TYR A 186 -1.35 6.04 -7.19
C TYR A 186 -2.00 4.71 -6.81
N TRP A 187 -2.17 4.44 -5.51
CA TRP A 187 -2.85 3.23 -5.03
C TRP A 187 -4.30 3.15 -5.53
N ASN A 188 -5.04 4.26 -5.45
CA ASN A 188 -6.42 4.32 -5.96
C ASN A 188 -6.47 4.06 -7.47
N ILE A 189 -5.56 4.64 -8.24
CA ILE A 189 -5.47 4.41 -9.70
C ILE A 189 -5.18 2.93 -9.98
N ALA A 190 -4.21 2.33 -9.28
CA ALA A 190 -3.87 0.92 -9.46
C ALA A 190 -5.04 -0.02 -9.12
N PHE A 191 -5.75 0.27 -8.03
CA PHE A 191 -6.93 -0.49 -7.62
C PHE A 191 -8.08 -0.38 -8.64
N ILE A 192 -8.37 0.83 -9.13
CA ILE A 192 -9.40 1.03 -10.16
C ILE A 192 -8.98 0.33 -11.47
N ALA A 193 -7.72 0.49 -11.88
CA ALA A 193 -7.18 -0.10 -13.10
C ALA A 193 -7.27 -1.64 -13.08
N SER A 194 -6.99 -2.27 -11.94
CA SER A 194 -7.08 -3.73 -11.79
C SER A 194 -8.48 -4.29 -12.03
N ILE A 195 -9.52 -3.47 -11.81
CA ILE A 195 -10.93 -3.83 -12.04
C ILE A 195 -11.37 -3.43 -13.45
N VAL A 196 -11.00 -2.24 -13.91
CA VAL A 196 -11.60 -1.62 -15.11
C VAL A 196 -10.95 -2.06 -16.42
N ILE A 197 -9.66 -2.42 -16.45
CA ILE A 197 -8.90 -2.59 -17.71
C ILE A 197 -9.14 -3.96 -18.40
N GLU A 198 -10.14 -4.74 -17.98
CA GLU A 198 -10.44 -6.04 -18.58
C GLU A 198 -11.41 -5.99 -19.77
N LYS A 199 -11.20 -6.85 -20.77
CA LYS A 199 -12.08 -7.00 -21.93
C LYS A 199 -13.16 -8.04 -21.60
N GLY A 200 -14.44 -7.75 -21.88
CA GLY A 200 -15.52 -8.75 -21.77
C GLY A 200 -16.87 -8.20 -21.30
N LYS A 201 -16.88 -7.13 -20.51
CA LYS A 201 -18.11 -6.43 -20.09
C LYS A 201 -18.10 -4.95 -20.43
N SER A 202 -19.28 -4.31 -20.37
CA SER A 202 -19.43 -2.89 -20.65
C SER A 202 -18.52 -2.06 -19.74
N ILE A 203 -18.06 -0.91 -20.22
CA ILE A 203 -17.22 -0.01 -19.40
C ILE A 203 -17.98 0.49 -18.16
N ARG A 204 -19.31 0.62 -18.26
CA ARG A 204 -20.17 1.07 -17.16
C ARG A 204 -20.17 0.07 -16.01
N ASP A 205 -20.39 -1.21 -16.28
CA ASP A 205 -20.42 -2.25 -15.23
C ASP A 205 -19.08 -2.35 -14.49
N ARG A 206 -17.99 -2.20 -15.24
CA ARG A 206 -16.62 -2.18 -14.71
C ARG A 206 -16.38 -0.98 -13.79
N MET A 207 -16.84 0.21 -14.20
CA MET A 207 -16.76 1.42 -13.38
C MET A 207 -17.61 1.29 -12.10
N TYR A 208 -18.82 0.72 -12.19
CA TYR A 208 -19.63 0.45 -10.99
C TYR A 208 -18.92 -0.49 -10.01
N GLY A 209 -18.34 -1.59 -10.52
CA GLY A 209 -17.55 -2.50 -9.70
C GLY A 209 -16.37 -1.80 -9.00
N ALA A 210 -15.68 -0.89 -9.69
CA ALA A 210 -14.58 -0.13 -9.11
C ALA A 210 -15.04 0.86 -8.03
N ILE A 211 -16.13 1.60 -8.27
CA ILE A 211 -16.69 2.55 -7.29
C ILE A 211 -17.13 1.81 -6.02
N ILE A 212 -17.87 0.70 -6.19
CA ILE A 212 -18.30 -0.14 -5.06
C ILE A 212 -17.07 -0.67 -4.32
N GLY A 213 -16.07 -1.16 -5.04
CA GLY A 213 -14.80 -1.61 -4.47
C GLY A 213 -14.18 -0.55 -3.56
N VAL A 214 -13.98 0.67 -4.08
CA VAL A 214 -13.36 1.78 -3.31
C VAL A 214 -14.18 2.11 -2.06
N MET A 215 -15.52 2.19 -2.18
CA MET A 215 -16.39 2.48 -1.04
C MET A 215 -16.35 1.38 0.03
N VAL A 216 -16.38 0.11 -0.38
CA VAL A 216 -16.33 -1.04 0.53
C VAL A 216 -14.96 -1.15 1.20
N SER A 217 -13.87 -1.02 0.44
CA SER A 217 -12.50 -1.03 1.00
C SER A 217 -12.33 0.11 2.01
N GLY A 218 -12.78 1.33 1.69
CA GLY A 218 -12.73 2.47 2.60
C GLY A 218 -13.52 2.25 3.91
N SER A 219 -14.72 1.67 3.79
CA SER A 219 -15.57 1.35 4.95
C SER A 219 -14.94 0.27 5.83
N ALA A 220 -14.36 -0.78 5.22
CA ALA A 220 -13.69 -1.85 5.94
C ALA A 220 -12.44 -1.37 6.68
N VAL A 221 -11.65 -0.48 6.06
CA VAL A 221 -10.50 0.17 6.70
C VAL A 221 -10.94 1.04 7.88
N TYR A 222 -12.02 1.82 7.74
CA TYR A 222 -12.56 2.62 8.84
C TYR A 222 -12.96 1.75 10.04
N LEU A 223 -13.66 0.64 9.79
CA LEU A 223 -14.06 -0.28 10.86
C LEU A 223 -12.86 -0.90 11.57
N LEU A 224 -11.81 -1.29 10.83
CA LEU A 224 -10.57 -1.77 11.44
C LEU A 224 -9.91 -0.73 12.32
N MET A 225 -9.77 0.51 11.84
CA MET A 225 -9.20 1.60 12.63
C MET A 225 -9.98 1.83 13.91
N LYS A 226 -11.32 1.77 13.84
CA LYS A 226 -12.18 1.86 15.03
C LYS A 226 -11.95 0.73 16.02
N ILE A 227 -11.79 -0.51 15.54
CA ILE A 227 -11.49 -1.67 16.39
C ILE A 227 -10.13 -1.50 17.08
N VAL A 228 -9.10 -1.14 16.32
CA VAL A 228 -7.74 -0.91 16.85
C VAL A 228 -7.75 0.16 17.93
N LEU A 229 -8.36 1.33 17.66
CA LEU A 229 -8.47 2.42 18.63
C LEU A 229 -9.20 2.00 19.92
N ASN A 230 -10.27 1.22 19.79
CA ASN A 230 -11.01 0.71 20.96
C ASN A 230 -10.20 -0.29 21.79
N MET A 231 -9.35 -1.11 21.15
CA MET A 231 -8.45 -2.03 21.85
C MET A 231 -7.36 -1.27 22.60
N THR A 232 -6.75 -0.24 21.98
CA THR A 232 -5.72 0.58 22.62
C THR A 232 -6.26 1.38 23.80
N LYS A 233 -7.50 1.86 23.72
CA LYS A 233 -8.13 2.56 24.85
C LYS A 233 -8.29 1.64 26.07
N LYS A 234 -8.74 0.39 25.86
CA LYS A 234 -8.91 -0.60 26.93
C LYS A 234 -7.61 -1.07 27.58
N SER A 235 -6.45 -0.89 26.94
CA SER A 235 -5.15 -1.21 27.55
C SER A 235 -4.57 -0.09 28.39
N LEU A 236 -5.18 1.10 28.35
CA LEU A 236 -4.77 2.29 29.12
C LEU A 236 -5.67 2.53 30.35
N ASP A 237 -6.81 1.82 30.43
CA ASP A 237 -7.73 1.77 31.57
C ASP A 237 -7.45 0.51 32.41
#